data_AF-A0A4Y2LH92-F1
#
_entry.id   AF-A0A4Y2LH92-F1
#
_cell.length_a   1.000
_cell.length_b   1.000
_cell.length_c   1.000
_cell.angle_alpha   90.00
_cell.angle_beta   90.00
_cell.angle_gamma   90.00
#
_symmetry.space_group_name_H-M   'P 1'
#
loop_
_entity.id
_entity.type
_entity.pdbx_description
1 polymer ?
#
loop_
_entity_poly.entity_id
_entity_poly.type
_entity_poly.pdbx_seq_one_letter_code
_entity_poly.pdbx_strand_id
1 'polypeptide(L)'
;MQTATQRVQDRWNLSEAGRRTFLFVPQVNINRASFNSRINQFITGHRPFVTYLHRFDLCSHDRCVCGAKDDPNHYATVCPVTKPFHFTKPSAANLLTWCENIVQGKRSLARLMNIMKILHERRHDIILD
;
A
#
# COMPACT_ATOMS: atom_id res chain seq x y z
N MET A 1 -2.37 -32.13 16.48
CA MET A 1 -2.01 -30.89 17.20
C MET A 1 -1.63 -29.83 16.17
N GLN A 2 -2.27 -28.64 16.13
CA GLN A 2 -1.88 -27.58 15.19
C GLN A 2 -0.51 -26.99 15.54
N THR A 3 0.30 -26.68 14.54
CA THR A 3 1.60 -26.01 14.72
C THR A 3 1.42 -24.55 15.12
N ALA A 4 2.45 -23.93 15.72
CA ALA A 4 2.42 -22.51 16.08
C ALA A 4 2.15 -21.61 14.86
N THR A 5 2.77 -21.91 13.72
CA THR A 5 2.55 -21.20 12.46
C THR A 5 1.10 -21.32 11.98
N GLN A 6 0.48 -22.50 12.08
CA GLN A 6 -0.91 -22.68 11.68
C GLN A 6 -1.87 -21.84 12.54
N ARG A 7 -1.65 -21.81 13.86
CA ARG A 7 -2.47 -20.99 14.76
C ARG A 7 -2.35 -19.49 14.44
N VAL A 8 -1.16 -19.03 14.07
CA VAL A 8 -0.95 -17.63 13.69
C VAL A 8 -1.59 -17.33 12.33
N GLN A 9 -1.51 -18.25 11.37
CA GLN A 9 -2.19 -18.13 10.08
C GLN A 9 -3.71 -18.08 10.24
N ASP A 10 -4.29 -18.95 11.07
CA ASP A 10 -5.74 -18.99 11.32
C ASP A 10 -6.20 -17.65 11.92
N ARG A 11 -5.45 -17.11 12.89
CA ARG A 11 -5.70 -15.76 13.43
C ARG A 11 -5.55 -14.66 12.38
N TRP A 12 -4.57 -14.77 11.49
CA TRP A 12 -4.36 -13.79 10.42
C TRP A 12 -5.50 -13.80 9.40
N ASN A 13 -6.04 -14.97 9.08
CA ASN A 13 -7.19 -15.10 8.18
C ASN A 13 -8.45 -14.47 8.78
N LEU A 14 -8.69 -14.66 10.08
CA LEU A 14 -9.89 -14.19 10.78
C LEU A 14 -9.83 -12.74 11.28
N SER A 15 -8.65 -12.15 11.37
CA SER A 15 -8.47 -10.78 11.88
C SER A 15 -9.16 -9.74 11.00
N GLU A 16 -9.88 -8.79 11.61
CA GLU A 16 -10.36 -7.59 10.89
C GLU A 16 -9.29 -6.49 10.80
N ALA A 17 -8.28 -6.54 11.67
CA ALA A 17 -7.17 -5.60 11.62
C ALA A 17 -6.20 -5.98 10.48
N GLY A 18 -5.60 -4.95 9.86
CA GLY A 18 -4.55 -5.13 8.86
C GLY A 18 -5.01 -5.76 7.53
N ARG A 19 -6.32 -5.70 7.20
CA ARG A 19 -6.85 -6.26 5.94
C ARG A 19 -6.18 -5.69 4.69
N ARG A 20 -5.71 -4.45 4.74
CA ARG A 20 -4.89 -3.90 3.65
C ARG A 20 -3.58 -4.69 3.47
N THR A 21 -2.84 -4.90 4.55
CA THR A 21 -1.60 -5.70 4.54
C THR A 21 -1.87 -7.14 4.08
N PHE A 22 -3.01 -7.73 4.48
CA PHE A 22 -3.42 -9.07 4.05
C PHE A 22 -3.50 -9.20 2.53
N LEU A 23 -3.94 -8.16 1.81
CA LEU A 23 -3.97 -8.19 0.34
C LEU A 23 -2.59 -8.41 -0.28
N PHE A 24 -1.53 -7.92 0.35
CA PHE A 24 -0.16 -8.06 -0.17
C PHE A 24 0.55 -9.27 0.44
N VAL A 25 0.26 -9.62 1.69
CA VAL A 25 0.91 -10.70 2.45
C VAL A 25 -0.17 -11.55 3.14
N PRO A 26 -0.88 -12.41 2.39
CA PRO A 26 -1.95 -13.24 2.95
C PRO A 26 -1.39 -14.44 3.73
N GLN A 27 -0.17 -14.86 3.43
CA GLN A 27 0.50 -15.97 4.12
C GLN A 27 1.53 -15.44 5.13
N VAL A 28 1.44 -15.92 6.36
CA VAL A 28 2.41 -15.63 7.42
C VAL A 28 3.68 -16.38 7.11
N ASN A 29 4.79 -15.65 6.97
CA ASN A 29 6.10 -16.24 6.81
C ASN A 29 7.02 -15.79 7.94
N ILE A 30 7.63 -16.76 8.62
CA ILE A 30 8.62 -16.54 9.69
C ILE A 30 9.96 -16.03 9.14
N ASN A 31 10.28 -16.33 7.87
CA ASN A 31 11.37 -15.69 7.16
C ASN A 31 10.87 -14.29 6.80
N ARG A 32 11.37 -13.27 7.51
CA ARG A 32 11.00 -11.86 7.30
C ARG A 32 10.93 -11.56 5.81
N ALA A 33 9.75 -11.22 5.31
CA ALA A 33 9.64 -10.44 4.10
C ALA A 33 10.24 -9.05 4.42
N SER A 34 11.55 -8.88 4.20
CA SER A 34 12.26 -7.64 4.48
C SER A 34 12.01 -6.63 3.35
N PHE A 35 10.76 -6.18 3.23
CA PHE A 35 10.48 -5.01 2.43
C PHE A 35 11.14 -3.79 3.07
N ASN A 36 11.63 -2.87 2.24
CA ASN A 36 12.10 -1.58 2.74
C ASN A 36 10.94 -0.75 3.31
N SER A 37 11.28 0.30 4.06
CA SER A 37 10.31 1.16 4.75
C SER A 37 9.27 1.79 3.82
N ARG A 38 9.66 2.19 2.59
CA ARG A 38 8.77 2.81 1.61
C ARG A 38 7.76 1.82 1.03
N ILE A 39 8.18 0.60 0.74
CA ILE A 39 7.27 -0.46 0.30
C ILE A 39 6.28 -0.78 1.44
N ASN A 40 6.77 -0.89 2.68
CA ASN A 40 5.90 -1.14 3.84
C ASN A 40 4.85 -0.04 4.04
N GLN A 41 5.22 1.22 3.85
CA GLN A 41 4.29 2.35 3.88
C GLN A 41 3.16 2.18 2.85
N PHE A 42 3.49 1.83 1.60
CA PHE A 42 2.47 1.56 0.59
C PHE A 42 1.52 0.42 0.97
N ILE A 43 2.09 -0.72 1.39
CA ILE A 43 1.34 -1.92 1.77
C ILE A 43 0.36 -1.62 2.89
N THR A 44 0.82 -0.92 3.92
CA THR A 44 0.01 -0.55 5.09
C THR A 44 -0.92 0.63 4.81
N GLY A 45 -0.70 1.37 3.72
CA GLY A 45 -1.39 2.64 3.44
C GLY A 45 -1.02 3.73 4.45
N HIS A 46 0.12 3.60 5.11
CA HIS A 46 0.65 4.60 6.04
C HIS A 46 1.58 5.55 5.30
N ARG A 47 1.66 6.82 5.73
CA ARG A 47 2.65 7.85 5.34
C ARG A 47 3.34 7.61 3.97
N PRO A 48 3.13 8.41 2.92
CA PRO A 48 2.80 9.84 2.93
C PRO A 48 1.35 10.15 2.52
N PHE A 49 0.46 9.16 2.59
CA PHE A 49 -0.92 9.29 2.14
C PHE A 49 -1.69 10.32 2.98
N VAL A 50 -2.36 11.24 2.31
CA VAL A 50 -3.21 12.29 2.87
C VAL A 50 -4.34 11.70 3.67
N THR A 51 -5.02 10.66 3.17
CA THR A 51 -6.08 9.99 3.95
C THR A 51 -5.57 9.45 5.29
N TYR A 52 -4.32 8.99 5.32
CA TYR A 52 -3.69 8.58 6.58
C TYR A 52 -3.42 9.79 7.47
N LEU A 53 -2.88 10.89 6.94
CA LEU A 53 -2.59 12.10 7.73
C LEU A 53 -3.87 12.75 8.28
N HIS A 54 -4.92 12.87 7.46
CA HIS A 54 -6.24 13.38 7.85
C HIS A 54 -6.85 12.58 8.99
N ARG A 55 -6.74 11.24 8.96
CA ARG A 55 -7.24 10.37 10.04
C ARG A 55 -6.61 10.69 11.41
N PHE A 56 -5.42 11.26 11.44
CA PHE A 56 -4.72 11.63 12.67
C PHE A 56 -4.67 13.16 12.89
N ASP A 57 -5.56 13.92 12.22
CA ASP A 57 -5.64 15.37 12.32
C ASP A 57 -4.32 16.09 11.97
N LEU A 58 -3.50 15.47 11.11
CA LEU A 58 -2.23 16.02 10.62
C LEU A 58 -2.36 16.73 9.27
N CYS A 59 -3.56 16.70 8.66
CA CYS A 59 -3.90 17.37 7.41
C CYS A 59 -5.41 17.69 7.40
N SER A 60 -5.77 18.85 6.85
CA SER A 60 -7.14 19.40 6.81
C SER A 60 -8.06 18.71 5.80
N HIS A 61 -7.50 18.01 4.81
CA HIS A 61 -8.24 17.35 3.74
C HIS A 61 -7.78 15.90 3.55
N ASP A 62 -8.55 15.10 2.81
CA ASP A 62 -8.26 13.68 2.53
C ASP A 62 -8.00 13.41 1.02
N ARG A 63 -7.77 14.48 0.25
CA ARG A 63 -7.67 14.44 -1.22
C ARG A 63 -6.23 14.47 -1.70
N CYS A 64 -5.97 13.78 -2.80
CA CYS A 64 -4.74 13.88 -3.57
C CYS A 64 -4.69 15.24 -4.31
N VAL A 65 -3.48 15.72 -4.62
CA VAL A 65 -3.25 16.94 -5.44
C VAL A 65 -3.96 16.92 -6.81
N CYS A 66 -4.31 15.75 -7.34
CA CYS A 66 -5.11 15.65 -8.56
C CYS A 66 -6.62 15.76 -8.33
N GLY A 67 -7.06 16.09 -7.11
CA GLY A 67 -8.46 16.24 -6.72
C GLY A 67 -9.22 14.94 -6.41
N ALA A 68 -8.61 13.77 -6.61
CA ALA A 68 -9.23 12.47 -6.29
C ALA A 68 -9.06 12.12 -4.80
N LYS A 69 -9.87 11.16 -4.31
CA LYS A 69 -9.65 10.60 -2.96
C LYS A 69 -8.26 9.96 -2.88
N ASP A 70 -7.54 10.27 -1.81
CA ASP A 70 -6.18 9.77 -1.62
C ASP A 70 -6.18 8.29 -1.17
N ASP A 71 -6.03 7.37 -2.11
CA ASP A 71 -5.84 5.93 -1.82
C ASP A 71 -4.50 5.47 -2.40
N PRO A 72 -3.72 4.61 -1.72
CA PRO A 72 -2.45 4.19 -2.30
C PRO A 72 -2.60 3.47 -3.65
N ASN A 73 -3.70 2.75 -3.90
CA ASN A 73 -3.91 2.11 -5.21
C ASN A 73 -4.22 3.16 -6.29
N HIS A 74 -4.78 4.33 -5.94
CA HIS A 74 -4.93 5.44 -6.87
C HIS A 74 -3.58 5.88 -7.44
N TYR A 75 -2.55 6.05 -6.61
CA TYR A 75 -1.19 6.34 -7.08
C TYR A 75 -0.56 5.22 -7.90
N ALA A 76 -0.90 3.97 -7.61
CA ALA A 76 -0.39 2.84 -8.36
C ALA A 76 -1.05 2.70 -9.74
N THR A 77 -2.23 3.27 -9.99
CA THR A 77 -3.03 2.87 -11.16
C THR A 77 -3.53 4.01 -12.03
N VAL A 78 -3.81 5.19 -11.48
CA VAL A 78 -4.52 6.26 -12.23
C VAL A 78 -4.06 7.69 -11.91
N CYS A 79 -3.32 7.92 -10.83
CA CYS A 79 -2.89 9.26 -10.46
C CYS A 79 -1.98 9.90 -11.53
N PRO A 80 -2.29 11.10 -12.04
CA PRO A 80 -1.42 11.78 -13.01
C PRO A 80 0.01 12.00 -12.51
N VAL A 81 0.19 12.21 -11.20
CA VAL A 81 1.50 12.45 -10.56
C VAL A 81 2.48 11.28 -10.75
N THR A 82 1.97 10.07 -10.89
CA THR A 82 2.75 8.83 -10.95
C THR A 82 2.60 8.10 -12.28
N LYS A 83 2.07 8.78 -13.31
CA LYS A 83 1.71 8.21 -14.63
C LYS A 83 2.78 7.30 -15.26
N PRO A 84 4.09 7.63 -15.23
CA PRO A 84 5.11 6.75 -15.82
C PRO A 84 5.25 5.38 -15.14
N PHE A 85 4.75 5.24 -13.91
CA PHE A 85 4.93 4.06 -13.06
C PHE A 85 3.62 3.33 -12.77
N HIS A 86 2.58 3.56 -13.55
CA HIS A 86 1.30 2.88 -13.34
C HIS A 86 1.40 1.36 -13.54
N PHE A 87 0.63 0.67 -12.72
CA PHE A 87 0.22 -0.71 -12.91
C PHE A 87 -1.14 -0.73 -13.60
N THR A 88 -1.45 -1.83 -14.28
CA THR A 88 -2.81 -2.08 -14.76
C THR A 88 -3.76 -2.06 -13.56
N LYS A 89 -4.84 -1.29 -13.67
CA LYS A 89 -5.85 -1.19 -12.61
C LYS A 89 -6.51 -2.56 -12.37
N PRO A 90 -6.54 -3.06 -11.14
CA PRO A 90 -7.23 -4.32 -10.84
C PRO A 90 -8.75 -4.13 -10.87
N SER A 91 -9.47 -5.22 -11.14
CA SER A 91 -10.89 -5.34 -10.82
C SER A 91 -11.05 -5.79 -9.35
N ALA A 92 -12.27 -5.70 -8.82
CA ALA A 92 -12.53 -6.19 -7.46
C ALA A 92 -12.21 -7.69 -7.32
N ALA A 93 -12.50 -8.48 -8.35
CA ALA A 93 -12.30 -9.93 -8.35
C ALA A 93 -10.82 -10.36 -8.33
N ASN A 94 -9.91 -9.52 -8.82
CA ASN A 94 -8.47 -9.87 -8.91
C ASN A 94 -7.57 -9.01 -8.02
N LEU A 95 -8.14 -8.22 -7.10
CA LEU A 95 -7.39 -7.30 -6.24
C LEU A 95 -6.31 -8.02 -5.41
N LEU A 96 -6.64 -9.19 -4.84
CA LEU A 96 -5.70 -9.99 -4.06
C LEU A 96 -4.50 -10.43 -4.90
N THR A 97 -4.76 -11.08 -6.03
CA THR A 97 -3.72 -11.53 -6.97
C THR A 97 -2.88 -10.37 -7.50
N TRP A 98 -3.49 -9.21 -7.75
CA TRP A 98 -2.78 -8.00 -8.15
C TRP A 98 -1.80 -7.52 -7.06
N CYS A 99 -2.25 -7.47 -5.81
CA CYS A 99 -1.41 -7.07 -4.67
C CYS A 99 -0.26 -8.08 -4.43
N GLU A 100 -0.53 -9.38 -4.48
CA GLU A 100 0.49 -10.42 -4.34
C GLU A 100 1.58 -10.30 -5.43
N ASN A 101 1.17 -10.11 -6.69
CA ASN A 101 2.10 -9.97 -7.82
C ASN A 101 3.00 -8.74 -7.69
N ILE A 102 2.53 -7.66 -7.04
CA ILE A 102 3.34 -6.48 -6.79
C ILE A 102 4.52 -6.81 -5.89
N VAL A 103 4.30 -7.56 -4.80
CA VAL A 103 5.34 -7.86 -3.81
C VAL A 103 6.24 -9.02 -4.20
N GLN A 104 5.79 -9.90 -5.09
CA GLN A 104 6.59 -11.02 -5.61
C GLN A 104 7.56 -10.59 -6.73
N GLY A 105 7.21 -9.56 -7.51
CA GLY A 105 7.99 -9.15 -8.68
C GLY A 105 9.04 -8.08 -8.39
N LYS A 106 10.34 -8.35 -8.63
CA LYS A 106 11.41 -7.34 -8.49
C LYS A 106 11.16 -6.06 -9.31
N ARG A 107 10.67 -6.21 -10.55
CA ARG A 107 10.32 -5.06 -11.43
C ARG A 107 9.13 -4.28 -10.87
N SER A 108 8.14 -4.98 -10.32
CA SER A 108 6.98 -4.39 -9.66
C SER A 108 7.40 -3.61 -8.42
N LEU A 109 8.27 -4.18 -7.58
CA LEU A 109 8.82 -3.50 -6.41
C LEU A 109 9.62 -2.24 -6.80
N ALA A 110 10.44 -2.29 -7.85
CA ALA A 110 11.17 -1.12 -8.34
C ALA A 110 10.21 -0.01 -8.82
N ARG A 111 9.16 -0.39 -9.55
CA ARG A 111 8.10 0.54 -9.98
C ARG A 111 7.37 1.17 -8.78
N LEU A 112 7.05 0.36 -7.78
CA LEU A 112 6.43 0.83 -6.54
C LEU A 112 7.34 1.77 -5.75
N MET A 113 8.64 1.48 -5.70
CA MET A 113 9.62 2.36 -5.06
C MET A 113 9.69 3.72 -5.75
N ASN A 114 9.61 3.79 -7.08
CA ASN A 114 9.57 5.06 -7.81
C ASN A 114 8.31 5.86 -7.49
N ILE A 115 7.14 5.21 -7.39
CA ILE A 115 5.91 5.84 -6.90
C ILE A 115 6.15 6.44 -5.51
N MET A 116 6.63 5.63 -4.56
CA MET A 116 6.85 6.09 -3.19
C MET A 116 7.92 7.18 -3.09
N LYS A 117 8.90 7.20 -3.99
CA LYS A 117 9.90 8.28 -4.09
C LYS A 117 9.22 9.61 -4.41
N ILE A 118 8.41 9.66 -5.46
CA ILE A 118 7.66 10.85 -5.87
C ILE A 118 6.77 11.36 -4.73
N LEU A 119 6.05 10.46 -4.04
CA LEU A 119 5.15 10.86 -2.96
C LEU A 119 5.88 11.44 -1.74
N HIS A 120 7.11 11.00 -1.47
CA HIS A 120 7.90 11.59 -0.39
C HIS A 120 8.50 12.94 -0.78
N GLU A 121 8.94 13.08 -2.04
CA GLU A 121 9.48 14.35 -2.55
C GLU A 121 8.40 15.43 -2.58
N ARG A 122 7.16 15.05 -2.90
CA ARG A 122 5.99 15.95 -2.93
C ARG A 122 5.25 16.09 -1.61
N ARG A 123 5.79 15.53 -0.50
CA ARG A 123 5.10 15.53 0.80
C ARG A 123 4.76 16.96 1.29
N HIS A 124 5.58 17.95 0.98
CA HIS A 124 5.34 19.34 1.37
C HIS A 124 4.14 19.95 0.63
N ASP A 125 4.04 19.71 -0.68
CA ASP A 125 2.91 20.13 -1.53
C ASP A 125 1.58 19.45 -1.14
N ILE A 126 1.67 18.36 -0.37
CA ILE A 126 0.54 17.50 0.01
C ILE A 126 -0.01 17.86 1.41
N ILE A 127 0.78 18.54 2.26
CA ILE A 127 0.42 18.85 3.66
C ILE A 127 -0.01 20.31 3.84
N LEU A 128 0.38 21.21 2.93
CA LEU A 128 0.14 22.64 3.04
C LEU A 128 -0.98 23.09 2.09
N ASP A 129 -2.23 22.94 2.56
CA ASP A 129 -3.40 23.73 2.16
C ASP A 129 -4.26 24.00 3.42
#